data_AF-A0A7Z9GGJ0-F1
#
_entry.id   AF-A0A7Z9GGJ0-F1
#
_cell.length_a   1.000
_cell.length_b   1.000
_cell.length_c   1.000
_cell.angle_alpha   90.00
_cell.angle_beta   90.00
_cell.angle_gamma   90.00
#
_symmetry.space_group_name_H-M   'P 1'
#
loop_
_entity.id
_entity.type
_entity.pdbx_description
1 polymer ?
#
loop_
_entity_poly.entity_id
_entity_poly.type
_entity_poly.pdbx_seq_one_letter_code
_entity_poly.pdbx_strand_id
1 'polypeptide(L)'
;DAHYDGVPAGPGADDNGSGVVGFLEAARILAPYNFRKSIRFIGFDMEEDGLIGSYNYVYNGGIEAWEEIAGVFNYEMIGYYSERPNSQQLPPGFDIIFPDAADSLAAHNGAGDFITNVGSDSAVWLTGQYDSISRIYVPELRIISLIAPGNGAATVDLRRSD
;
A
#
# COMPACT_ATOMS: atom_id res chain seq x y z
N ASP A 1 8.62 -0.21 0.68
CA ASP A 1 8.94 -1.44 -0.06
C ASP A 1 7.93 -1.61 -1.18
N ALA A 2 8.29 -2.48 -2.11
CA ALA A 2 7.44 -2.99 -3.19
C ALA A 2 8.08 -4.30 -3.65
N HIS A 3 7.29 -5.27 -4.10
CA HIS A 3 7.86 -6.45 -4.71
C HIS A 3 8.11 -6.23 -6.20
N TYR A 4 9.11 -6.92 -6.75
CA TYR A 4 9.53 -6.77 -8.15
C TYR A 4 9.37 -8.04 -8.98
N ASP A 5 8.96 -9.14 -8.37
CA ASP A 5 8.47 -10.31 -9.08
C ASP A 5 7.07 -10.08 -9.65
N GLY A 6 6.56 -11.08 -10.35
CA GLY A 6 5.20 -11.07 -10.87
C GLY A 6 4.82 -12.45 -11.38
N VAL A 7 3.54 -12.63 -11.68
CA VAL A 7 3.02 -13.93 -12.14
C VAL A 7 3.21 -14.19 -13.64
N PRO A 8 3.32 -15.46 -14.08
CA PRO A 8 3.40 -15.82 -15.51
C PRO A 8 2.22 -15.33 -16.37
N ALA A 9 1.10 -14.95 -15.75
CA ALA A 9 -0.12 -14.53 -16.43
C ALA A 9 -0.02 -13.14 -17.08
N GLY A 10 0.94 -12.30 -16.67
CA GLY A 10 1.00 -10.91 -17.11
C GLY A 10 2.41 -10.30 -17.09
N PRO A 11 2.57 -9.11 -17.67
CA PRO A 11 3.86 -8.42 -17.76
C PRO A 11 4.30 -7.77 -16.43
N GLY A 12 3.48 -7.82 -15.38
CA GLY A 12 3.78 -7.23 -14.07
C GLY A 12 3.82 -5.70 -14.03
N ALA A 13 3.09 -5.03 -14.94
CA ALA A 13 3.16 -3.58 -15.07
C ALA A 13 2.55 -2.83 -13.88
N ASP A 14 1.37 -3.26 -13.42
CA ASP A 14 0.72 -2.68 -12.26
C ASP A 14 1.04 -3.45 -10.98
N ASP A 15 1.03 -4.78 -11.08
CA ASP A 15 1.33 -5.75 -10.03
C ASP A 15 2.70 -6.42 -10.31
N ASN A 16 3.81 -5.91 -9.76
CA ASN A 16 3.91 -4.69 -8.95
C ASN A 16 4.97 -3.69 -9.46
N GLY A 17 5.14 -3.65 -10.79
CA GLY A 17 5.99 -2.67 -11.44
C GLY A 17 5.62 -1.21 -11.10
N SER A 18 4.34 -0.94 -10.87
CA SER A 18 3.88 0.39 -10.46
C SER A 18 4.37 0.78 -9.07
N GLY A 19 4.33 -0.14 -8.10
CA GLY A 19 4.85 0.05 -6.75
C GLY A 19 6.35 0.27 -6.77
N VAL A 20 7.09 -0.54 -7.53
CA VAL A 20 8.55 -0.39 -7.70
C VAL A 20 8.91 0.99 -8.25
N VAL A 21 8.20 1.48 -9.27
CA VAL A 21 8.44 2.82 -9.83
C VAL A 21 8.14 3.91 -8.81
N GLY A 22 7.01 3.84 -8.10
CA GLY A 22 6.66 4.83 -7.07
C GLY A 22 7.68 4.88 -5.93
N PHE A 23 8.11 3.72 -5.49
CA PHE A 23 9.15 3.53 -4.49
C PHE A 23 10.52 4.09 -4.92
N LEU A 24 10.96 3.80 -6.16
CA LEU A 24 12.22 4.32 -6.70
C LEU A 24 12.17 5.85 -6.88
N GLU A 25 11.02 6.38 -7.28
CA GLU A 25 10.83 7.83 -7.42
C GLU A 25 10.86 8.53 -6.05
N ALA A 26 10.25 7.93 -5.03
CA ALA A 26 10.39 8.41 -3.65
C ALA A 26 11.86 8.41 -3.22
N ALA A 27 12.63 7.36 -3.53
CA ALA A 27 14.06 7.31 -3.24
C ALA A 27 14.82 8.45 -3.94
N ARG A 28 14.54 8.69 -5.23
CA ARG A 28 15.16 9.77 -6.02
C ARG A 28 14.84 11.16 -5.44
N ILE A 29 13.58 11.40 -5.06
CA ILE A 29 13.13 12.67 -4.47
C ILE A 29 13.76 12.90 -3.10
N LEU A 30 13.91 11.85 -2.29
CA LEU A 30 14.41 11.94 -0.92
C LEU A 30 15.95 11.95 -0.82
N ALA A 31 16.66 11.47 -1.87
CA ALA A 31 18.12 11.38 -1.92
C ALA A 31 18.91 12.65 -1.54
N PRO A 32 18.50 13.89 -1.88
CA PRO A 32 19.28 15.09 -1.51
C PRO A 32 19.06 15.54 -0.05
N TYR A 33 18.18 14.89 0.71
CA TYR A 33 17.82 15.30 2.07
C TYR A 33 18.51 14.42 3.12
N ASN A 34 18.72 14.99 4.31
CA ASN A 34 19.18 14.26 5.48
C ASN A 34 18.04 14.07 6.47
N PHE A 35 17.91 12.88 7.02
CA PHE A 35 16.81 12.50 7.91
C PHE A 35 17.33 12.15 9.30
N ARG A 36 16.49 12.37 10.31
CA ARG A 36 16.79 11.97 11.71
C ARG A 36 16.70 10.46 11.92
N LYS A 37 16.01 9.75 11.02
CA LYS A 37 15.81 8.30 11.03
C LYS A 37 16.37 7.73 9.74
N SER A 38 16.85 6.49 9.78
CA SER A 38 17.21 5.75 8.58
C SER A 38 15.96 5.42 7.78
N ILE A 39 16.03 5.56 6.46
CA ILE A 39 14.98 5.12 5.53
C ILE A 39 15.58 3.97 4.73
N ARG A 40 14.92 2.80 4.77
CA ARG A 40 15.33 1.63 4.00
C ARG A 40 14.45 1.53 2.78
N PHE A 41 15.09 1.50 1.62
CA PHE A 41 14.42 1.26 0.37
C PHE A 41 14.64 -0.20 -0.02
N ILE A 42 13.59 -1.01 -0.05
CA ILE A 42 13.66 -2.47 -0.22
C ILE A 42 12.75 -2.89 -1.36
N GLY A 43 13.30 -3.67 -2.29
CA GLY A 43 12.54 -4.42 -3.30
C GLY A 43 12.53 -5.89 -2.90
N PHE A 44 11.35 -6.47 -2.71
CA PHE A 44 11.22 -7.89 -2.37
C PHE A 44 10.98 -8.76 -3.62
N ASP A 45 11.41 -10.01 -3.53
CA ASP A 45 11.23 -11.03 -4.55
C ASP A 45 10.36 -12.14 -3.96
N MET A 46 9.70 -12.92 -4.82
CA MET A 46 8.83 -14.03 -4.43
C MET A 46 7.72 -13.61 -3.45
N GLU A 47 7.12 -12.44 -3.66
CA GLU A 47 5.89 -12.02 -2.98
C GLU A 47 4.75 -12.94 -3.40
N GLU A 48 4.65 -13.20 -4.69
CA GLU A 48 3.55 -13.94 -5.33
C GLU A 48 3.58 -15.44 -4.98
N ASP A 49 4.76 -15.92 -4.57
CA ASP A 49 5.00 -17.27 -4.05
C ASP A 49 4.75 -17.39 -2.54
N GLY A 50 4.23 -16.34 -1.90
CA GLY A 50 3.82 -16.33 -0.50
C GLY A 50 4.73 -15.52 0.42
N LEU A 51 5.06 -14.29 0.03
CA LEU A 51 5.81 -13.30 0.82
C LEU A 51 7.21 -13.79 1.23
N ILE A 52 7.85 -14.60 0.39
CA ILE A 52 9.08 -15.30 0.77
C ILE A 52 10.21 -14.30 1.05
N GLY A 53 10.37 -13.28 0.20
CA GLY A 53 11.40 -12.26 0.35
C GLY A 53 11.25 -11.44 1.63
N SER A 54 10.05 -10.90 1.88
CA SER A 54 9.75 -10.09 3.06
C SER A 54 9.79 -10.91 4.35
N TYR A 55 9.24 -12.13 4.36
CA TYR A 55 9.37 -13.02 5.52
C TYR A 55 10.83 -13.35 5.83
N ASN A 56 11.64 -13.64 4.81
CA ASN A 56 13.06 -13.89 5.02
C ASN A 56 13.77 -12.65 5.59
N TYR A 57 13.44 -11.45 5.11
CA TYR A 57 14.01 -10.22 5.65
C TYR A 57 13.63 -10.00 7.13
N VAL A 58 12.36 -10.19 7.49
CA VAL A 58 11.89 -9.99 8.87
C VAL A 58 12.46 -11.06 9.81
N TYR A 59 12.47 -12.33 9.41
CA TYR A 59 12.78 -13.44 10.31
C TYR A 59 14.22 -13.95 10.24
N ASN A 60 14.98 -13.62 9.18
CA ASN A 60 16.34 -14.10 8.97
C ASN A 60 17.38 -12.96 8.91
N GLY A 61 17.29 -12.01 9.84
CA GLY A 61 18.37 -11.05 10.12
C GLY A 61 18.39 -9.80 9.25
N GLY A 62 17.30 -9.49 8.54
CA GLY A 62 17.15 -8.19 7.87
C GLY A 62 16.84 -7.05 8.85
N ILE A 63 16.31 -7.35 10.04
CA ILE A 63 16.06 -6.40 11.11
C ILE A 63 16.89 -6.82 12.33
N GLU A 64 17.77 -5.92 12.79
CA GLU A 64 18.58 -6.18 13.96
C GLU A 64 17.73 -6.13 15.24
N ALA A 65 18.10 -6.89 16.27
CA ALA A 65 17.31 -6.99 17.50
C ALA A 65 17.16 -5.66 18.27
N TRP A 66 18.02 -4.68 18.01
CA TRP A 66 17.98 -3.35 18.62
C TRP A 66 17.24 -2.31 17.76
N GLU A 67 16.83 -2.67 16.54
CA GLU A 67 16.16 -1.76 15.63
C GLU A 67 14.67 -1.63 15.94
N GLU A 68 14.22 -0.38 16.06
CA GLU A 68 12.81 -0.05 16.20
C GLU A 68 12.28 0.45 14.85
N ILE A 69 11.37 -0.30 14.25
CA ILE A 69 10.70 0.08 13.00
C ILE A 69 9.59 1.07 13.33
N ALA A 70 9.78 2.32 12.91
CA ALA A 70 8.77 3.37 13.11
C ALA A 70 7.51 3.14 12.26
N GLY A 71 7.68 2.58 11.06
CA GLY A 71 6.59 2.30 10.14
C GLY A 71 7.11 1.79 8.80
N VAL A 72 6.20 1.25 7.99
CA VAL A 72 6.48 0.73 6.66
C VAL A 72 5.47 1.35 5.70
N PHE A 73 5.95 1.75 4.52
CA PHE A 73 5.11 2.10 3.38
C PHE A 73 5.34 1.03 2.32
N ASN A 74 4.36 0.14 2.18
CA ASN A 74 4.32 -0.88 1.15
C ASN A 74 3.50 -0.35 -0.04
N TYR A 75 4.12 -0.33 -1.23
CA TYR A 75 3.50 0.15 -2.46
C TYR A 75 3.06 -1.07 -3.27
N GLU A 76 1.75 -1.23 -3.45
CA GLU A 76 1.13 -2.35 -4.16
C GLU A 76 0.07 -1.83 -5.13
N MET A 77 0.19 -2.19 -6.41
CA MET A 77 -0.77 -1.83 -7.48
C MET A 77 -1.24 -0.36 -7.43
N ILE A 78 -0.34 0.58 -7.70
CA ILE A 78 -0.59 2.04 -7.62
C ILE A 78 -0.63 2.74 -8.99
N GLY A 79 -0.64 2.00 -10.10
CA GLY A 79 -0.51 2.55 -11.46
C GLY A 79 -1.78 2.47 -12.31
N TYR A 80 -2.60 1.44 -12.13
CA TYR A 80 -3.82 1.25 -12.91
C TYR A 80 -5.00 1.98 -12.28
N TYR A 81 -5.76 2.71 -13.09
CA TYR A 81 -6.99 3.37 -12.67
C TYR A 81 -8.01 3.43 -13.81
N SER A 82 -9.27 3.66 -13.46
CA SER A 82 -10.34 3.86 -14.43
C SER A 82 -11.42 4.79 -13.91
N GLU A 83 -11.69 5.87 -14.66
CA GLU A 83 -12.78 6.81 -14.38
C GLU A 83 -14.15 6.31 -14.84
N ARG A 84 -14.21 5.15 -15.53
CA ARG A 84 -15.49 4.60 -16.01
C ARG A 84 -16.38 4.25 -14.83
N PRO A 85 -17.69 4.57 -14.89
CA PRO A 85 -18.64 4.13 -13.87
C PRO A 85 -18.58 2.62 -13.65
N ASN A 86 -18.62 2.20 -12.39
CA ASN A 86 -18.58 0.80 -11.92
C ASN A 86 -17.33 0.02 -12.38
N SER A 87 -16.21 0.69 -12.60
CA SER A 87 -14.95 0.02 -12.95
C SER A 87 -14.24 -0.59 -11.76
N GLN A 88 -14.50 -0.10 -10.54
CA GLN A 88 -14.06 -0.76 -9.31
C GLN A 88 -15.11 -1.78 -8.86
N GLN A 89 -14.64 -2.99 -8.57
CA GLN A 89 -15.45 -4.02 -7.93
C GLN A 89 -15.02 -4.15 -6.46
N LEU A 90 -15.99 -4.28 -5.57
CA LEU A 90 -15.74 -4.54 -4.15
C LEU A 90 -15.88 -6.03 -3.86
N PRO A 91 -14.99 -6.62 -3.03
CA PRO A 91 -15.15 -8.00 -2.61
C PRO A 91 -16.41 -8.17 -1.72
N PRO A 92 -17.01 -9.36 -1.67
CA PRO A 92 -18.17 -9.62 -0.83
C PRO A 92 -17.94 -9.25 0.64
N GLY A 93 -18.86 -8.48 1.23
CA GLY A 93 -18.80 -8.06 2.64
C GLY A 93 -17.90 -6.85 2.91
N PHE A 94 -17.26 -6.26 1.90
CA PHE A 94 -16.47 -5.04 2.05
C PHE A 94 -17.28 -3.89 2.64
N ASP A 95 -18.51 -3.71 2.18
CA ASP A 95 -19.47 -2.70 2.63
C ASP A 95 -19.87 -2.84 4.10
N ILE A 96 -19.83 -4.07 4.63
CA ILE A 96 -20.11 -4.34 6.04
C ILE A 96 -18.94 -3.90 6.92
N ILE A 97 -17.70 -4.11 6.46
CA ILE A 97 -16.47 -3.81 7.22
C ILE A 97 -16.07 -2.34 7.05
N PHE A 98 -16.24 -1.79 5.85
CA PHE A 98 -15.82 -0.44 5.46
C PHE A 98 -16.96 0.34 4.80
N PRO A 99 -18.06 0.61 5.53
CA PRO A 99 -19.24 1.29 4.98
C PRO A 99 -18.90 2.66 4.39
N ASP A 100 -18.08 3.47 5.08
CA ASP A 100 -17.70 4.81 4.61
C ASP A 100 -16.90 4.77 3.30
N ALA A 101 -16.07 3.73 3.11
CA ALA A 101 -15.31 3.54 1.88
C ALA A 101 -16.23 3.11 0.72
N ALA A 102 -17.19 2.22 0.99
CA ALA A 102 -18.20 1.82 0.01
C ALA A 102 -19.09 3.00 -0.40
N ASP A 103 -19.52 3.83 0.55
CA ASP A 103 -20.31 5.04 0.29
C ASP A 103 -19.53 6.08 -0.50
N SER A 104 -18.25 6.29 -0.17
CA SER A 104 -17.35 7.19 -0.91
C SER A 104 -17.18 6.75 -2.37
N LEU A 105 -17.01 5.45 -2.60
CA LEU A 105 -16.92 4.87 -3.95
C LEU A 105 -18.24 5.01 -4.72
N ALA A 106 -19.38 4.74 -4.06
CA ALA A 106 -20.71 4.88 -4.66
C ALA A 106 -21.01 6.34 -5.05
N ALA A 107 -20.62 7.30 -4.21
CA ALA A 107 -20.73 8.73 -4.50
C ALA A 107 -19.93 9.17 -5.74
N HIS A 108 -18.93 8.37 -6.15
CA HIS A 108 -18.11 8.57 -7.35
C HIS A 108 -18.44 7.55 -8.45
N ASN A 109 -19.70 7.13 -8.56
CA ASN A 109 -20.20 6.23 -9.60
C ASN A 109 -19.47 4.87 -9.66
N GLY A 110 -18.80 4.43 -8.59
CA GLY A 110 -18.03 3.19 -8.61
C GLY A 110 -16.76 3.23 -9.47
N ALA A 111 -16.22 4.42 -9.75
CA ALA A 111 -14.99 4.56 -10.53
C ALA A 111 -13.75 4.17 -9.69
N GLY A 112 -12.82 3.44 -10.34
CA GLY A 112 -11.53 3.03 -9.79
C GLY A 112 -10.43 4.08 -10.01
N ASP A 113 -10.73 5.35 -9.74
CA ASP A 113 -9.88 6.54 -9.90
C ASP A 113 -9.36 7.03 -8.53
N PHE A 114 -8.84 6.12 -7.73
CA PHE A 114 -8.35 6.39 -6.38
C PHE A 114 -7.24 5.44 -5.99
N ILE A 115 -6.45 5.82 -4.99
CA ILE A 115 -5.56 4.88 -4.28
C ILE A 115 -6.17 4.52 -2.93
N THR A 116 -5.89 3.31 -2.47
CA THR A 116 -6.29 2.87 -1.13
C THR A 116 -5.12 3.07 -0.17
N ASN A 117 -5.35 3.77 0.95
CA ASN A 117 -4.36 3.91 2.02
C ASN A 117 -4.73 2.97 3.17
N VAL A 118 -4.08 1.81 3.23
CA VAL A 118 -4.41 0.74 4.17
C VAL A 118 -3.51 0.84 5.41
N GLY A 119 -4.10 0.76 6.60
CA GLY A 119 -3.38 0.66 7.86
C GLY A 119 -4.05 -0.28 8.84
N SER A 120 -3.36 -0.65 9.92
CA SER A 120 -3.93 -1.32 11.08
C SER A 120 -4.23 -0.32 12.21
N ASP A 121 -4.90 -0.78 13.28
CA ASP A 121 -5.13 0.04 14.49
C ASP A 121 -3.83 0.65 15.06
N SER A 122 -2.71 -0.07 14.98
CA SER A 122 -1.40 0.40 15.45
C SER A 122 -0.75 1.43 14.50
N ALA A 123 -1.21 1.51 13.26
CA ALA A 123 -0.66 2.38 12.21
C ALA A 123 -1.55 3.58 11.88
N VAL A 124 -2.67 3.77 12.59
CA VAL A 124 -3.62 4.90 12.37
C VAL A 124 -2.93 6.25 12.30
N TRP A 125 -1.91 6.47 13.13
CA TRP A 125 -1.15 7.72 13.11
C TRP A 125 -0.44 7.94 11.77
N LEU A 126 0.15 6.90 11.19
CA LEU A 126 0.90 6.96 9.93
C LEU A 126 -0.05 7.14 8.74
N THR A 127 -1.14 6.36 8.72
CA THR A 127 -2.23 6.49 7.74
C THR A 127 -2.80 7.92 7.76
N GLY A 128 -3.09 8.46 8.95
CA GLY A 128 -3.60 9.82 9.09
C GLY A 128 -2.59 10.91 8.68
N GLN A 129 -1.30 10.71 8.91
CA GLN A 129 -0.25 11.62 8.39
C GLN A 129 -0.20 11.58 6.86
N TYR A 130 -0.24 10.40 6.26
CA TYR A 130 -0.27 10.24 4.80
C TYR A 130 -1.48 10.97 4.19
N ASP A 131 -2.67 10.79 4.76
CA ASP A 131 -3.88 11.47 4.29
C ASP A 131 -3.78 12.99 4.41
N SER A 132 -3.24 13.48 5.53
CA SER A 132 -3.10 14.91 5.79
C SER A 132 -2.11 15.56 4.81
N ILE A 133 -0.96 14.92 4.58
CA ILE A 133 0.08 15.40 3.66
C ILE A 133 -0.41 15.32 2.22
N SER A 134 -1.08 14.24 1.84
CA SER A 134 -1.59 14.09 0.48
C SER A 134 -2.63 15.16 0.12
N ARG A 135 -3.54 15.50 1.04
CA ARG A 135 -4.49 16.61 0.83
C ARG A 135 -3.81 17.98 0.65
N ILE A 136 -2.60 18.15 1.19
CA ILE A 136 -1.85 19.41 1.09
C ILE A 136 -1.07 19.47 -0.22
N TYR A 137 -0.38 18.38 -0.58
CA TYR A 137 0.60 18.39 -1.68
C TYR A 137 0.08 17.77 -2.98
N VAL A 138 -0.94 16.92 -2.92
CA VAL A 138 -1.55 16.22 -4.07
C VAL A 138 -3.08 16.19 -3.92
N PRO A 139 -3.75 17.36 -3.78
CA PRO A 139 -5.19 17.44 -3.44
C PRO A 139 -6.12 16.77 -4.47
N GLU A 140 -5.66 16.59 -5.70
CA GLU A 140 -6.37 15.91 -6.78
C GLU A 140 -6.37 14.38 -6.64
N LEU A 141 -5.43 13.81 -5.89
CA LEU A 141 -5.36 12.36 -5.69
C LEU A 141 -6.45 11.93 -4.72
N ARG A 142 -7.44 11.19 -5.22
CA ARG A 142 -8.46 10.61 -4.36
C ARG A 142 -7.86 9.45 -3.57
N ILE A 143 -7.99 9.54 -2.25
CA ILE A 143 -7.53 8.52 -1.31
C ILE A 143 -8.74 7.97 -0.56
N ILE A 144 -8.85 6.65 -0.52
CA ILE A 144 -9.79 5.93 0.34
C ILE A 144 -8.98 5.19 1.39
N SER A 145 -9.07 5.63 2.64
CA SER A 145 -8.30 5.05 3.74
C SER A 145 -9.08 3.93 4.41
N LEU A 146 -8.42 2.79 4.61
CA LEU A 146 -8.99 1.61 5.26
C LEU A 146 -8.18 1.28 6.51
N ILE A 147 -8.83 1.26 7.66
CA ILE A 147 -8.21 0.79 8.91
C ILE A 147 -8.69 -0.64 9.16
N ALA A 148 -7.81 -1.61 8.88
CA ALA A 148 -8.04 -3.01 9.15
C ALA A 148 -8.16 -3.25 10.66
N PRO A 149 -9.28 -3.83 11.16
CA PRO A 149 -9.47 -4.05 12.59
C PRO A 149 -8.38 -4.95 13.20
N GLY A 150 -7.84 -4.53 14.35
CA GLY A 150 -6.78 -5.24 15.05
C GLY A 150 -5.52 -5.38 14.20
N ASN A 151 -5.13 -6.62 13.90
CA ASN A 151 -4.01 -6.95 13.03
C ASN A 151 -4.43 -7.34 11.61
N GLY A 152 -5.67 -7.03 11.21
CA GLY A 152 -6.22 -7.36 9.89
C GLY A 152 -6.53 -8.85 9.68
N ALA A 153 -6.56 -9.69 10.73
CA ALA A 153 -6.94 -11.10 10.59
C ALA A 153 -8.37 -11.30 10.05
N ALA A 154 -9.26 -10.32 10.24
CA ALA A 154 -10.61 -10.33 9.67
C ALA A 154 -10.68 -9.80 8.22
N THR A 155 -9.58 -9.24 7.71
CA THR A 155 -9.47 -8.62 6.38
C THR A 155 -8.19 -9.12 5.71
N VAL A 156 -8.08 -10.44 5.57
CA VAL A 156 -6.86 -11.11 5.08
C VAL A 156 -6.40 -10.61 3.72
N ASP A 157 -7.32 -10.17 2.86
CA ASP A 157 -6.99 -9.62 1.55
C ASP A 157 -6.18 -8.32 1.64
N LEU A 158 -6.34 -7.55 2.72
CA LEU A 158 -5.53 -6.35 3.01
C LEU A 158 -4.13 -6.67 3.56
N ARG A 159 -3.80 -7.95 3.73
CA ARG A 159 -2.51 -8.43 4.27
C ARG A 159 -1.75 -9.30 3.26
N ARG A 160 -2.15 -9.25 1.99
CA ARG A 160 -1.58 -10.10 0.95
C ARG A 160 -0.29 -9.56 0.35
N SER A 161 0.00 -8.28 0.54
CA SER A 161 1.25 -7.64 0.16
C SER A 161 2.23 -7.59 1.35
N ASP A 162 3.49 -7.32 1.08
CA ASP A 162 4.63 -7.40 2.02
C ASP A 162 4.50 -6.60 3.33
#